data_AF-A0A414FR58-F1
#
_entry.id   AF-A0A414FR58-F1
#
_cell.length_a   1.000
_cell.length_b   1.000
_cell.length_c   1.000
_cell.angle_alpha   90.00
_cell.angle_beta   90.00
_cell.angle_gamma   90.00
#
_symmetry.space_group_name_H-M   'P 1'
#
loop_
_entity.id
_entity.type
_entity.pdbx_description
1 polymer ?
#
loop_
_entity_poly.entity_id
_entity_poly.type
_entity_poly.pdbx_seq_one_letter_code
_entity_poly.pdbx_strand_id
1 'polypeptide(L)'
;MISIAHSHTFVLNLTPKERVIRPITVQRKNSLFFGRLKGIQSSAIYNTFIETCEQAGVSFRDYFCKLLRELKKGRTDYENLLPMTICK
;
A
#
# COMPACT_ATOMS: atom_id res chain seq x y z
N MET A 1 3.34 -7.83 24.61
CA MET A 1 3.13 -6.42 24.98
C MET A 1 4.14 -5.59 24.22
N ILE A 2 3.62 -4.58 23.56
CA ILE A 2 4.22 -3.82 22.47
C ILE A 2 5.28 -2.87 23.05
N SER A 3 6.56 -3.11 22.77
CA SER A 3 7.61 -2.14 23.10
C SER A 3 7.76 -1.14 21.94
N ILE A 4 6.76 -0.26 21.80
CA ILE A 4 6.75 0.92 20.90
C ILE A 4 7.28 2.17 21.64
N ALA A 5 7.89 2.03 22.82
CA ALA A 5 8.26 3.18 23.64
C ALA A 5 9.53 3.95 23.17
N HIS A 6 10.25 3.49 22.14
CA HIS A 6 11.44 4.21 21.62
C HIS A 6 11.27 4.84 20.22
N SER A 7 10.05 4.87 19.70
CA SER A 7 9.75 5.35 18.34
C SER A 7 9.35 6.83 18.27
N HIS A 8 9.16 7.50 19.41
CA HIS A 8 8.54 8.82 19.48
C HIS A 8 9.46 9.98 19.03
N THR A 9 10.78 9.78 18.96
CA THR A 9 11.71 10.85 18.55
C THR A 9 12.00 10.87 17.04
N PHE A 10 11.78 9.76 16.32
CA PHE A 10 12.09 9.68 14.88
C PHE A 10 10.98 10.22 13.97
N VAL A 11 9.74 10.32 14.46
CA VAL A 11 8.60 10.77 13.65
C VAL A 11 8.46 12.30 13.57
N LEU A 12 9.12 13.05 14.45
CA LEU A 12 8.84 14.49 14.65
C LEU A 12 9.74 15.45 13.86
N ASN A 13 10.92 15.06 13.36
CA ASN A 13 11.89 15.99 12.74
C ASN A 13 12.37 15.54 11.36
N LEU A 14 11.45 15.36 10.40
CA LEU A 14 11.80 14.92 9.06
C LEU A 14 11.09 15.77 8.01
N THR A 15 11.83 16.13 6.97
CA THR A 15 11.26 16.93 5.87
C THR A 15 10.14 16.13 5.18
N PRO A 16 9.12 16.80 4.60
CA PRO A 16 7.99 16.11 3.96
C PRO A 16 8.42 15.08 2.92
N LYS A 17 9.49 15.36 2.17
CA LYS A 17 10.07 14.45 1.16
C LYS A 17 10.64 13.18 1.78
N GLU A 18 11.32 13.29 2.90
CA GLU A 18 11.88 12.12 3.59
C GLU A 18 10.77 11.24 4.20
N ARG A 19 9.68 11.85 4.67
CA ARG A 19 8.55 11.10 5.23
C ARG A 19 7.92 10.16 4.19
N VAL A 20 7.82 10.59 2.93
CA VAL A 20 7.27 9.78 1.83
C VAL A 20 8.18 8.59 1.49
N ILE A 21 9.51 8.78 1.55
CA ILE A 21 10.48 7.74 1.13
C ILE A 21 10.77 6.72 2.25
N ARG A 22 10.61 7.13 3.52
CA ARG A 22 10.90 6.28 4.69
C ARG A 22 10.13 4.96 4.76
N PRO A 23 8.80 4.90 4.58
CA PRO A 23 8.10 3.63 4.62
C PRO A 23 8.63 2.63 3.59
N ILE A 24 9.00 3.11 2.39
CA ILE A 24 9.60 2.30 1.32
C ILE A 24 10.97 1.75 1.76
N THR A 25 11.83 2.60 2.34
CA THR A 25 13.19 2.19 2.76
C THR A 25 13.19 1.24 3.95
N VAL A 26 12.25 1.42 4.90
CA VAL A 26 12.06 0.50 6.04
C VAL A 26 11.55 -0.86 5.56
N GLN A 27 10.56 -0.87 4.67
CA GLN A 27 10.04 -2.10 4.09
C GLN A 27 11.12 -2.84 3.28
N ARG A 28 11.97 -2.10 2.54
CA ARG A 28 13.12 -2.66 1.81
C ARG A 28 14.12 -3.36 2.71
N LYS A 29 14.39 -2.78 3.88
CA LYS A 29 15.35 -3.30 4.86
C LYS A 29 14.85 -4.58 5.55
N ASN A 30 13.53 -4.67 5.77
CA ASN A 30 12.90 -5.80 6.48
C ASN A 30 12.35 -6.89 5.57
N SER A 31 12.35 -6.70 4.25
CA SER A 31 11.81 -7.68 3.30
C SER A 31 12.92 -8.47 2.61
N LEU A 32 12.90 -9.79 2.83
CA LEU A 32 13.78 -10.77 2.16
C LEU A 32 13.60 -10.79 0.64
N PHE A 33 12.51 -10.24 0.12
CA PHE A 33 12.14 -10.32 -1.31
C PHE A 33 12.80 -9.25 -2.19
N PHE A 34 13.46 -8.25 -1.61
CA PHE A 34 14.13 -7.19 -2.39
C PHE A 34 15.46 -7.60 -3.06
N GLY A 35 15.92 -8.85 -2.86
CA GLY A 35 17.11 -9.38 -3.53
C GLY A 35 16.91 -9.81 -4.99
N ARG A 36 15.65 -9.88 -5.48
CA ARG A 36 15.33 -10.29 -6.87
C ARG A 36 14.42 -9.28 -7.54
N LEU A 37 14.67 -8.97 -8.82
CA LEU A 37 13.88 -8.00 -9.62
C LEU A 37 12.37 -8.25 -9.56
N LYS A 38 11.94 -9.53 -9.66
CA LYS A 38 10.52 -9.90 -9.53
C LYS A 38 9.92 -9.53 -8.18
N GLY A 39 10.68 -9.69 -7.08
CA GLY A 39 10.21 -9.32 -5.75
C GLY A 39 10.11 -7.81 -5.55
N ILE A 40 11.05 -7.05 -6.15
CA ILE A 40 11.01 -5.58 -6.18
C ILE A 40 9.75 -5.12 -6.93
N GLN A 41 9.49 -5.68 -8.12
CA GLN A 41 8.33 -5.34 -8.93
C GLN A 41 7.01 -5.62 -8.19
N SER A 42 6.85 -6.81 -7.61
CA SER A 42 5.66 -7.13 -6.82
C SER A 42 5.48 -6.18 -5.65
N SER A 43 6.54 -5.89 -4.90
CA SER A 43 6.50 -4.95 -3.77
C SER A 43 6.07 -3.55 -4.21
N ALA A 44 6.62 -3.05 -5.32
CA ALA A 44 6.26 -1.76 -5.89
C ALA A 44 4.77 -1.70 -6.28
N ILE A 45 4.25 -2.77 -6.91
CA ILE A 45 2.82 -2.86 -7.26
C ILE A 45 1.96 -2.78 -5.99
N TYR A 46 2.24 -3.57 -4.97
CA TYR A 46 1.45 -3.57 -3.74
C TYR A 46 1.49 -2.22 -3.01
N ASN A 47 2.66 -1.61 -2.87
CA ASN A 47 2.78 -0.31 -2.20
C ASN A 47 2.02 0.78 -2.97
N THR A 48 2.18 0.85 -4.30
CA THR A 48 1.47 1.84 -5.12
C THR A 48 -0.04 1.65 -5.01
N PHE A 49 -0.48 0.39 -4.97
CA PHE A 49 -1.89 0.04 -4.86
C PHE A 49 -2.49 0.42 -3.49
N ILE A 50 -1.74 0.20 -2.39
CA ILE A 50 -2.14 0.64 -1.04
C ILE A 50 -2.23 2.17 -0.97
N GLU A 51 -1.19 2.87 -1.43
CA GLU A 51 -1.15 4.35 -1.45
C GLU A 51 -2.31 4.94 -2.27
N THR A 52 -2.68 4.30 -3.38
CA THR A 52 -3.83 4.73 -4.19
C THR A 52 -5.15 4.59 -3.43
N CYS A 53 -5.31 3.52 -2.64
CA CYS A 53 -6.49 3.33 -1.80
C CYS A 53 -6.54 4.36 -0.67
N GLU A 54 -5.41 4.63 -0.02
CA GLU A 54 -5.30 5.63 1.04
C GLU A 54 -5.57 7.05 0.51
N GLN A 55 -5.04 7.41 -0.66
CA GLN A 55 -5.32 8.69 -1.31
C GLN A 55 -6.79 8.86 -1.68
N ALA A 56 -7.47 7.77 -2.07
CA ALA A 56 -8.90 7.76 -2.33
C ALA A 56 -9.76 7.70 -1.04
N GLY A 57 -9.15 7.59 0.14
CA GLY A 57 -9.84 7.53 1.43
C GLY A 57 -10.56 6.21 1.71
N VAL A 58 -10.19 5.14 1.01
CA VAL A 58 -10.86 3.83 1.12
C VAL A 58 -9.96 2.80 1.80
N SER A 59 -10.57 1.97 2.65
CA SER A 59 -9.91 0.83 3.27
C SER A 59 -9.43 -0.14 2.18
N PHE A 60 -8.11 -0.35 2.11
CA PHE A 60 -7.47 -1.27 1.18
C PHE A 60 -8.14 -2.66 1.19
N ARG A 61 -8.42 -3.18 2.39
CA ARG A 61 -8.97 -4.52 2.58
C ARG A 61 -10.36 -4.64 1.96
N ASP A 62 -11.22 -3.66 2.19
CA ASP A 62 -12.61 -3.70 1.73
C ASP A 62 -12.69 -3.52 0.21
N TYR A 63 -11.86 -2.63 -0.33
CA TYR A 63 -11.69 -2.48 -1.77
C TYR A 63 -11.17 -3.77 -2.41
N PHE A 64 -10.11 -4.38 -1.86
CA PHE A 64 -9.52 -5.60 -2.39
C PHE A 64 -10.52 -6.77 -2.36
N CYS A 65 -11.28 -6.93 -1.27
CA CYS A 65 -12.34 -7.94 -1.22
C CYS A 65 -13.45 -7.70 -2.24
N LYS A 66 -13.88 -6.45 -2.46
CA LYS A 66 -14.88 -6.12 -3.49
C LYS A 66 -14.33 -6.36 -4.89
N LEU A 67 -13.10 -5.92 -5.17
CA LEU A 67 -12.42 -6.13 -6.44
C LEU A 67 -12.36 -7.61 -6.82
N LEU A 68 -11.93 -8.48 -5.89
CA LEU A 68 -11.89 -9.92 -6.12
C LEU A 68 -13.28 -10.54 -6.37
N ARG A 69 -14.33 -10.03 -5.71
CA ARG A 69 -15.71 -10.47 -5.94
C ARG A 69 -16.19 -10.08 -7.33
N GLU A 70 -15.90 -8.86 -7.78
CA GLU A 70 -16.28 -8.38 -9.12
C GLU A 70 -15.48 -9.08 -10.22
N LEU A 71 -14.18 -9.34 -9.99
CA LEU A 71 -13.36 -10.15 -10.90
C LEU A 71 -13.89 -11.58 -11.01
N LYS A 72 -14.33 -12.18 -9.90
CA LYS A 72 -14.96 -13.51 -9.91
C LYS A 72 -16.26 -13.54 -10.72
N LYS A 73 -16.99 -12.41 -10.82
CA LYS A 73 -18.18 -12.28 -11.67
C LYS A 73 -17.84 -12.14 -13.16
N GLY A 74 -16.56 -12.11 -13.53
CA GLY A 74 -16.11 -12.00 -14.92
C GLY A 74 -16.22 -10.58 -15.48
N ARG A 75 -16.32 -9.56 -14.61
CA ARG A 75 -16.38 -8.17 -15.04
C ARG A 75 -15.00 -7.72 -15.52
N THR A 76 -14.93 -7.25 -16.76
CA THR A 76 -13.70 -6.74 -17.40
C THR A 76 -13.66 -5.21 -17.48
N ASP A 77 -14.64 -4.52 -16.89
CA ASP A 77 -14.73 -3.05 -16.93
C ASP A 77 -13.81 -2.42 -15.88
N TYR A 78 -12.50 -2.39 -16.17
CA TYR A 78 -11.47 -1.92 -15.24
C TYR A 78 -11.64 -0.46 -14.79
N GLU A 79 -12.18 0.41 -15.65
CA GLU A 79 -12.48 1.82 -15.32
C GLU A 79 -13.50 1.94 -14.17
N ASN A 80 -14.48 1.03 -14.13
CA ASN A 80 -15.48 0.98 -13.07
C ASN A 80 -14.98 0.26 -11.81
N LEU A 81 -13.79 -0.34 -11.88
CA LEU A 81 -13.18 -1.09 -10.78
C LEU A 81 -12.18 -0.26 -9.97
N LEU A 82 -12.03 1.04 -10.26
CA LEU A 82 -11.15 1.93 -9.52
C LEU A 82 -11.63 2.10 -8.05
N PRO A 83 -10.72 2.36 -7.10
CA PRO A 83 -11.05 2.53 -5.70
C PRO A 83 -12.09 3.65 -5.46
N MET A 84 -12.08 4.69 -6.30
CA MET A 84 -13.03 5.81 -6.26
C MET A 84 -14.45 5.43 -6.72
N THR A 85 -14.59 4.41 -7.57
CA THR A 85 -15.88 4.01 -8.18
C THR A 85 -16.52 2.82 -7.47
N ILE A 86 -15.72 1.86 -6.97
CA ILE A 86 -16.22 0.66 -6.26
C ILE A 86 -16.75 0.96 -4.84
N CYS A 87 -16.18 1.97 -4.17
CA CYS A 87 -16.41 2.21 -2.74
C CYS A 87 -17.34 3.41 -2.44
N LYS A 88 -18.22 3.75 -3.38
CA LYS A 88 -19.41 4.57 -3.10
C LYS A 88 -20.44 3.81 -2.28
#